data_AF-A0A840F2H8-F1
#
_entry.id   AF-A0A840F2H8-F1
#
_cell.length_a   1.000
_cell.length_b   1.000
_cell.length_c   1.000
_cell.angle_alpha   90.00
_cell.angle_beta   90.00
_cell.angle_gamma   90.00
#
_symmetry.space_group_name_H-M   'P 1'
#
loop_
_entity.id
_entity.type
_entity.pdbx_description
1 polymer ?
#
loop_
_entity_poly.entity_id
_entity_poly.type
_entity_poly.pdbx_seq_one_letter_code
_entity_poly.pdbx_strand_id
1 'polypeptide(L)'
;MRPTIDEQLGGASRLLTLAENEPDAEGVTELVRNARRLVDRVSSSWAAAEPFLRGDNAELAALLETADPTPPDPGLQRVVDVNESLRFRLSDRIRDLGPGASRDEIGTYLRRRLTVDPT
;
A
#
# COMPACT_ATOMS: atom_id res chain seq x y z
N MET A 1 -14.81 -5.32 10.18
CA MET A 1 -13.45 -5.14 9.62
C MET A 1 -13.50 -5.47 8.13
N ARG A 2 -12.81 -4.70 7.28
CA ARG A 2 -12.58 -5.07 5.88
C ARG A 2 -11.33 -5.96 5.82
N PRO A 3 -11.31 -7.04 5.01
CA PRO A 3 -10.15 -7.91 4.88
C PRO A 3 -8.99 -7.18 4.20
N THR A 4 -7.78 -7.43 4.71
CA THR A 4 -6.51 -6.95 4.15
C THR A 4 -6.27 -7.49 2.74
N ILE A 5 -5.34 -6.87 2.01
CA ILE A 5 -4.95 -7.33 0.67
C ILE A 5 -4.42 -8.77 0.72
N ASP A 6 -3.59 -9.11 1.70
CA ASP A 6 -3.03 -10.45 1.86
C ASP A 6 -4.12 -11.49 2.16
N GLU A 7 -5.11 -11.14 2.97
CA GLU A 7 -6.27 -12.01 3.22
C GLU A 7 -7.11 -12.22 1.96
N GLN A 8 -7.27 -11.18 1.12
CA GLN A 8 -7.99 -11.27 -0.15
C GLN A 8 -7.23 -12.12 -1.18
N LEU A 9 -5.92 -11.94 -1.33
CA LEU A 9 -5.07 -12.73 -2.22
C LEU A 9 -4.96 -14.19 -1.75
N GLY A 10 -4.81 -14.41 -0.44
CA GLY A 10 -4.85 -15.75 0.14
C GLY A 10 -6.20 -16.43 -0.08
N GLY A 11 -7.31 -15.68 -0.04
CA GLY A 11 -8.63 -16.16 -0.42
C GLY A 11 -8.71 -16.56 -1.89
N ALA A 12 -8.20 -15.74 -2.79
CA ALA A 12 -8.17 -16.04 -4.23
C ALA A 12 -7.34 -17.29 -4.54
N SER A 13 -6.16 -17.42 -3.94
CA SER A 13 -5.30 -18.60 -4.11
C SER A 13 -5.99 -19.88 -3.65
N ARG A 14 -6.65 -19.88 -2.48
CA ARG A 14 -7.42 -21.04 -2.00
C ARG A 14 -8.54 -21.46 -2.97
N LEU A 15 -9.27 -20.48 -3.53
CA LEU A 15 -10.34 -20.75 -4.49
C LEU A 15 -9.80 -21.37 -5.79
N LEU A 16 -8.64 -20.93 -6.26
CA LEU A 16 -7.97 -21.51 -7.43
C LEU A 16 -7.48 -22.92 -7.14
N THR A 17 -6.86 -23.16 -5.99
CA THR A 17 -6.42 -24.51 -5.59
C THR A 17 -7.59 -25.49 -5.48
N LEU A 18 -8.76 -25.06 -4.98
CA LEU A 18 -9.96 -25.89 -4.97
C LEU A 18 -10.43 -26.23 -6.38
N ALA A 19 -10.43 -25.24 -7.29
CA ALA A 19 -10.78 -25.45 -8.69
C ALA A 19 -9.81 -26.36 -9.44
N GLU A 20 -8.50 -26.31 -9.11
CA GLU A 20 -7.47 -27.16 -9.69
C GLU A 20 -7.58 -28.62 -9.24
N ASN A 21 -7.91 -28.84 -7.96
CA ASN A 21 -8.00 -30.19 -7.39
C ASN A 21 -9.30 -30.92 -7.75
N GLU A 22 -10.37 -30.20 -8.07
CA GLU A 22 -11.68 -30.76 -8.40
C GLU A 22 -12.27 -30.14 -9.67
N PRO A 23 -11.62 -30.26 -10.85
CA PRO A 23 -11.98 -29.51 -12.06
C PRO A 23 -13.38 -29.83 -12.60
N ASP A 24 -13.91 -31.02 -12.31
CA ASP A 24 -15.23 -31.48 -12.75
C ASP A 24 -16.32 -31.28 -11.68
N ALA A 25 -15.98 -30.70 -10.52
CA ALA A 25 -16.97 -30.44 -9.47
C ALA A 25 -17.97 -29.36 -9.89
N GLU A 26 -19.21 -29.56 -9.47
CA GLU A 26 -20.26 -28.57 -9.66
C GLU A 26 -19.88 -27.29 -8.87
N GLY A 27 -19.81 -26.14 -9.57
CA GLY A 27 -19.42 -24.86 -8.96
C GLY A 27 -17.97 -24.41 -9.17
N VAL A 28 -17.11 -25.19 -9.84
CA VAL A 28 -15.73 -24.77 -10.19
C VAL A 28 -15.68 -23.45 -10.94
N THR A 29 -16.60 -23.26 -11.90
CA THR A 29 -16.73 -21.99 -12.63
C THR A 29 -17.00 -20.81 -11.70
N GLU A 30 -17.77 -21.03 -10.62
CA GLU A 30 -18.04 -19.99 -9.62
C GLU A 30 -16.82 -19.71 -8.74
N LEU A 31 -16.07 -20.73 -8.33
CA LEU A 31 -14.81 -20.58 -7.60
C LEU A 31 -13.80 -19.73 -8.39
N VAL A 32 -13.60 -20.04 -9.68
CA VAL A 32 -12.71 -19.27 -10.57
C VAL A 32 -13.20 -17.83 -10.75
N ARG A 33 -14.52 -17.62 -10.93
CA ARG A 33 -15.10 -16.26 -11.01
C ARG A 33 -14.90 -15.47 -9.71
N ASN A 34 -14.99 -16.12 -8.56
CA ASN A 34 -14.80 -15.48 -7.25
C ASN A 34 -13.33 -15.15 -7.02
N ALA A 35 -12.41 -16.05 -7.37
CA ALA A 35 -10.97 -15.77 -7.34
C ALA A 35 -10.61 -14.58 -8.23
N ARG A 36 -11.11 -14.55 -9.48
CA ARG A 36 -10.92 -13.42 -10.39
C ARG A 36 -11.42 -12.10 -9.82
N ARG A 37 -12.64 -12.10 -9.23
CA ARG A 37 -13.19 -10.90 -8.59
C ARG A 37 -12.31 -10.38 -7.44
N LEU A 38 -11.69 -11.27 -6.67
CA LEU A 38 -10.75 -10.89 -5.61
C LEU A 38 -9.47 -10.29 -6.20
N VAL A 39 -8.91 -10.91 -7.24
CA VAL A 39 -7.72 -10.40 -7.94
C VAL A 39 -7.98 -9.03 -8.58
N ASP A 40 -9.12 -8.85 -9.25
CA ASP A 40 -9.50 -7.57 -9.87
C ASP A 40 -9.67 -6.46 -8.83
N ARG A 41 -10.23 -6.79 -7.65
CA ARG A 41 -10.37 -5.86 -6.53
C ARG A 41 -9.00 -5.45 -5.98
N VAL A 42 -8.10 -6.41 -5.74
CA VAL A 42 -6.74 -6.12 -5.28
C VAL A 42 -5.99 -5.27 -6.32
N SER A 43 -6.08 -5.62 -7.60
CA SER A 43 -5.46 -4.88 -8.70
C SER A 43 -5.95 -3.43 -8.75
N SER A 44 -7.26 -3.21 -8.58
CA SER A 44 -7.84 -1.86 -8.54
C SER A 44 -7.37 -1.05 -7.33
N SER A 45 -7.26 -1.71 -6.17
CA SER A 45 -6.73 -1.09 -4.95
C SER A 45 -5.26 -0.70 -5.11
N TRP A 46 -4.47 -1.55 -5.75
CA TRP A 46 -3.05 -1.31 -6.04
C TRP A 46 -2.83 -0.19 -7.06
N ALA A 47 -3.68 -0.12 -8.10
CA ALA A 47 -3.63 0.96 -9.08
C ALA A 47 -3.88 2.35 -8.47
N ALA A 48 -4.69 2.43 -7.39
CA ALA A 48 -4.90 3.66 -6.63
C ALA A 48 -3.79 3.94 -5.60
N ALA A 49 -3.21 2.89 -5.01
CA ALA A 49 -2.17 3.02 -3.99
C ALA A 49 -0.83 3.50 -4.57
N GLU A 50 -0.44 3.06 -5.76
CA GLU A 50 0.87 3.41 -6.31
C GLU A 50 1.07 4.92 -6.54
N PRO A 51 0.16 5.65 -7.22
CA PRO A 51 0.31 7.09 -7.41
C PRO A 51 0.30 7.86 -6.09
N PHE A 52 -0.53 7.42 -5.13
CA PHE A 52 -0.56 8.00 -3.79
C PHE A 52 0.78 7.84 -3.09
N LEU A 53 1.33 6.62 -3.03
CA LEU A 53 2.59 6.35 -2.33
C LEU A 53 3.78 7.04 -3.01
N ARG A 54 3.80 7.19 -4.34
CA ARG A 54 4.83 7.98 -5.02
C ARG A 54 4.79 9.45 -4.60
N GLY A 55 3.60 10.05 -4.55
CA GLY A 55 3.44 11.43 -4.07
C GLY A 55 3.82 11.57 -2.59
N ASP A 56 3.42 10.60 -1.77
CA ASP A 56 3.74 10.56 -0.34
C ASP A 56 5.24 10.43 -0.10
N ASN A 57 5.95 9.61 -0.90
CA ASN A 57 7.41 9.45 -0.83
C ASN A 57 8.13 10.75 -1.17
N ALA A 58 7.72 11.45 -2.24
CA ALA A 58 8.32 12.71 -2.63
C ALA A 58 8.18 13.78 -1.53
N GLU A 59 7.00 13.85 -0.89
CA GLU A 59 6.76 14.79 0.19
C GLU A 59 7.47 14.42 1.49
N LEU A 60 7.50 13.14 1.85
CA LEU A 60 8.32 12.66 2.97
C LEU A 60 9.80 12.94 2.77
N ALA A 61 10.30 12.75 1.56
CA ALA A 61 11.68 13.05 1.21
C ALA A 61 11.97 14.55 1.39
N ALA A 62 11.06 15.42 0.95
CA ALA A 62 11.17 16.86 1.15
C ALA A 62 11.16 17.25 2.65
N LEU A 63 10.25 16.69 3.46
CA LEU A 63 10.19 16.92 4.91
C LEU A 63 11.43 16.45 5.66
N LEU A 64 12.09 15.42 5.12
CA LEU A 64 13.33 14.86 5.65
C LEU A 64 14.58 15.50 5.04
N GLU A 65 14.41 16.50 4.16
CA GLU A 65 15.50 17.18 3.44
C GLU A 65 16.43 16.19 2.70
N THR A 66 15.86 15.09 2.18
CA THR A 66 16.57 14.06 1.41
C THR A 66 16.08 14.04 -0.03
N ALA A 67 16.92 13.56 -0.95
CA ALA A 67 16.47 13.24 -2.30
C ALA A 67 15.40 12.13 -2.25
N ASP A 68 14.39 12.22 -3.11
CA ASP A 68 13.40 11.16 -3.30
C ASP A 68 14.11 9.90 -3.82
N PRO A 69 14.13 8.80 -3.04
CA PRO A 69 14.82 7.59 -3.43
C PRO A 69 13.96 6.70 -4.35
N THR A 70 12.77 7.16 -4.75
CA THR A 70 11.86 6.43 -5.65
C THR A 70 12.34 6.57 -7.11
N PRO A 71 12.74 5.49 -7.78
CA PRO A 71 13.10 5.55 -9.20
C PRO A 71 11.84 5.80 -10.08
N PRO A 72 12.00 6.13 -11.38
CA PRO A 72 10.87 6.45 -12.26
C PRO A 72 9.96 5.26 -12.59
N ASP A 73 10.48 4.02 -12.55
CA ASP A 73 9.69 2.78 -12.73
C ASP A 73 10.07 1.68 -11.70
N PRO A 74 9.73 1.89 -10.41
CA PRO A 74 10.12 1.04 -9.29
C PRO A 74 9.34 -0.29 -9.22
N GLY A 75 8.12 -0.32 -9.74
CA GLY A 75 7.08 -1.27 -9.34
C GLY A 75 6.55 -1.01 -7.92
N LEU A 76 5.31 -1.41 -7.65
CA LEU A 76 4.59 -1.09 -6.40
C LEU A 76 5.34 -1.50 -5.13
N GLN A 77 5.87 -2.73 -5.06
CA GLN A 77 6.56 -3.22 -3.86
C GLN A 77 7.71 -2.29 -3.47
N ARG A 78 8.48 -1.82 -4.45
CA ARG A 78 9.60 -0.94 -4.19
C ARG A 78 9.14 0.45 -3.71
N VAL A 79 8.01 0.95 -4.20
CA VAL A 79 7.40 2.20 -3.70
C VAL A 79 6.98 2.05 -2.24
N VAL A 80 6.39 0.91 -1.88
CA VAL A 80 6.00 0.56 -0.50
C VAL A 80 7.23 0.52 0.41
N ASP A 81 8.28 -0.21 0.03
CA ASP A 81 9.51 -0.34 0.82
C ASP A 81 10.16 1.04 1.08
N VAL A 82 10.15 1.92 0.07
CA VAL A 82 10.64 3.29 0.21
C VAL A 82 9.77 4.07 1.19
N ASN A 83 8.45 3.97 1.09
CA ASN A 83 7.52 4.65 1.98
C ASN A 83 7.75 4.25 3.44
N GLU A 84 7.87 2.95 3.70
CA GLU A 84 8.14 2.42 5.04
C GLU A 84 9.47 2.95 5.60
N SER A 85 10.52 2.94 4.79
CA SER A 85 11.83 3.48 5.17
C SER A 85 11.78 4.97 5.50
N LEU A 86 11.09 5.78 4.69
CA LEU A 86 10.91 7.20 4.93
C LEU A 86 10.07 7.47 6.19
N ARG A 87 9.01 6.69 6.42
CA ARG A 87 8.20 6.79 7.65
C ARG A 87 8.97 6.42 8.91
N PHE A 88 9.85 5.42 8.82
CA PHE A 88 10.75 5.07 9.91
C PHE A 88 11.68 6.25 10.24
N ARG A 89 12.32 6.85 9.22
CA ARG A 89 13.16 8.05 9.39
C ARG A 89 12.40 9.25 9.93
N LEU A 90 11.16 9.47 9.46
CA LEU A 90 10.30 10.53 9.99
C LEU A 90 10.01 10.32 11.47
N SER A 91 9.76 9.07 11.88
CA SER A 91 9.51 8.74 13.28
C SER A 91 10.74 9.00 14.16
N ASP A 92 11.93 8.66 13.68
CA ASP A 92 13.19 9.00 14.36
C ASP A 92 13.37 10.53 14.44
N ARG A 93 13.18 11.24 13.33
CA ARG A 93 13.27 12.71 13.28
C ARG A 93 12.32 13.39 14.26
N ILE A 94 11.08 12.92 14.40
CA ILE A 94 10.11 13.45 15.37
C ILE A 94 10.59 13.28 16.80
N ARG A 95 11.26 12.16 17.14
CA ARG A 95 11.80 11.93 18.49
C ARG A 95 12.90 12.92 18.84
N ASP A 96 13.73 13.27 17.86
CA ASP A 96 14.86 14.20 18.05
C ASP A 96 14.45 15.68 17.95
N LEU A 97 13.28 15.97 17.36
CA LEU A 97 12.78 17.33 17.20
C LEU A 97 12.16 17.88 18.49
N GLY A 98 12.71 19.00 18.94
CA GLY A 98 12.03 19.88 19.89
C GLY A 98 10.76 20.53 19.31
N PRO A 99 9.99 21.27 20.12
CA PRO A 99 8.89 22.09 19.61
C PRO A 99 9.43 23.16 18.64
N GLY A 100 8.71 23.41 17.54
CA GLY A 100 9.10 24.39 16.54
C GLY A 100 8.48 24.13 15.17
N ALA A 101 8.76 25.02 14.22
CA ALA A 101 8.14 25.04 12.88
C ALA A 101 8.25 23.69 12.14
N SER A 102 9.40 23.01 12.22
CA SER A 102 9.59 21.70 11.59
C SER A 102 8.67 20.62 12.17
N ARG A 103 8.36 20.68 13.47
CA ARG A 103 7.44 19.74 14.12
C ARG A 103 5.99 20.02 13.73
N ASP A 104 5.63 21.29 13.57
CA ASP A 104 4.29 21.71 13.11
C ASP A 104 4.04 21.34 11.65
N GLU A 105 5.07 21.46 10.81
CA GLU A 105 5.03 21.05 9.40
C GLU A 105 4.80 19.55 9.27
N ILE A 106 5.58 18.73 9.99
CA ILE A 106 5.39 17.28 10.05
C ILE A 106 3.99 16.93 10.59
N GLY A 107 3.52 17.62 11.63
CA GLY A 107 2.19 17.41 12.18
C GLY A 107 1.07 17.75 11.19
N THR A 108 1.27 18.75 10.33
CA THR A 108 0.33 19.14 9.27
C THR A 108 0.29 18.10 8.15
N TYR A 109 1.47 17.64 7.72
CA TYR A 109 1.60 16.55 6.76
C TYR A 109 0.88 15.28 7.24
N LEU A 110 1.14 14.83 8.48
CA LEU A 110 0.52 13.61 9.03
C LEU A 110 -1.01 13.70 9.10
N ARG A 111 -1.54 14.86 9.51
CA ARG A 111 -3.00 15.10 9.54
C ARG A 111 -3.62 15.03 8.15
N ARG A 112 -2.98 15.64 7.15
CA ARG A 112 -3.47 15.59 5.76
C ARG A 112 -3.41 14.17 5.23
N ARG A 113 -2.31 13.44 5.45
CA ARG A 113 -2.14 12.04 5.02
C ARG A 113 -3.28 11.16 5.50
N LEU A 114 -3.68 11.26 6.77
CA LEU A 114 -4.82 10.51 7.32
C LEU A 114 -6.15 10.76 6.59
N THR A 115 -6.32 11.91 5.92
CA THR A 115 -7.55 12.23 5.19
C THR A 115 -7.55 11.78 3.73
N VAL A 116 -6.37 11.58 3.13
CA VAL A 116 -6.23 11.30 1.70
C VAL A 116 -5.66 9.92 1.38
N ASP A 117 -5.22 9.17 2.40
CA ASP A 117 -4.72 7.80 2.25
C ASP A 117 -5.85 6.88 1.73
N PRO A 118 -5.70 6.26 0.55
CA PRO A 118 -6.71 5.37 -0.02
C PRO A 118 -6.73 3.98 0.63
N THR A 119 -5.85 3.70 1.59
CA THR A 119 -5.68 2.38 2.25
C THR A 119 -6.44 2.22 3.55
#